data_AF-H2Y567-F1
#
_entry.id   AF-H2Y567-F1
#
_cell.length_a   1.000
_cell.length_b   1.000
_cell.length_c   1.000
_cell.angle_alpha   90.00
_cell.angle_beta   90.00
_cell.angle_gamma   90.00
#
_symmetry.space_group_name_H-M   'P 1'
#
loop_
_entity.id
_entity.type
_entity.pdbx_description
1 polymer ?
#
loop_
_entity_poly.entity_id
_entity_poly.type
_entity_poly.pdbx_seq_one_letter_code
_entity_poly.pdbx_strand_id
1 'polypeptide(L)'
;MDVRDIALKTKNSNLVKLANALDYGFHVLFQNDNKVKRKETKKLTPKPEFQIPKKGPQTQTTNPGRPIDLKTAKALRFFTTGLSSQTFTSDWKKFCFTFREPKSSIPYALDATLPGPRALVLCVQTYVMKHLLFSIDISNDSFFGKASPTPSSYEQECALVDAFTDILYKAATTRSDNGQVTVALAGIDPCFETYGQFVADGFTEKLWLYTMSSKQEAKKFIRRNIHYVSSKKSPGGILLLYSVVLSR
;
A
#
# COMPACT_ATOMS: atom_id res chain seq x y z
N MET A 1 19.97 -50.39 20.07
CA MET A 1 19.81 -51.67 19.37
C MET A 1 20.57 -51.50 18.06
N ASP A 2 21.70 -52.18 17.90
CA ASP A 2 22.65 -51.95 16.81
C ASP A 2 22.03 -52.42 15.48
N VAL A 3 22.18 -51.66 14.39
CA VAL A 3 21.57 -51.96 13.07
C VAL A 3 22.03 -53.32 12.55
N ARG A 4 23.22 -53.75 12.97
CA ARG A 4 23.83 -55.05 12.66
C ARG A 4 23.06 -56.24 13.23
N ASP A 5 22.33 -56.07 14.34
CA ASP A 5 21.53 -57.15 14.95
C ASP A 5 20.23 -57.46 14.18
N ILE A 6 19.69 -56.49 13.43
CA ILE A 6 18.42 -56.64 12.70
C ILE A 6 18.61 -57.47 11.42
N ALA A 7 19.75 -57.30 10.75
CA ALA A 7 20.10 -58.04 9.54
C ALA A 7 20.34 -59.54 9.80
N LEU A 8 20.84 -59.90 10.98
CA LEU A 8 21.15 -61.29 11.35
C LEU A 8 19.94 -62.09 11.84
N LYS A 9 18.86 -61.43 12.31
CA LYS A 9 17.69 -62.10 12.92
C LYS A 9 16.42 -62.11 12.07
N THR A 10 16.39 -61.46 10.90
CA THR A 10 15.17 -61.36 10.08
C THR A 10 15.33 -62.04 8.71
N LYS A 11 14.41 -62.96 8.38
CA LYS A 11 14.27 -63.54 7.01
C LYS A 11 13.48 -62.64 6.05
N ASN A 12 13.11 -61.43 6.49
CA ASN A 12 12.31 -60.49 5.70
C ASN A 12 13.21 -59.63 4.81
N SER A 13 13.25 -59.95 3.51
CA SER A 13 14.11 -59.31 2.52
C SER A 13 13.91 -57.80 2.38
N ASN A 14 12.73 -57.28 2.74
CA ASN A 14 12.44 -55.85 2.61
C ASN A 14 13.05 -55.02 3.74
N LEU A 15 13.13 -55.58 4.95
CA LEU A 15 13.79 -54.92 6.09
C LEU A 15 15.31 -54.90 5.94
N VAL A 16 15.89 -55.97 5.38
CA VAL A 16 17.34 -56.02 5.06
C VAL A 16 17.70 -54.98 4.00
N LYS A 17 16.87 -54.79 2.98
CA LYS A 17 17.08 -53.74 1.96
C LYS A 17 17.03 -52.33 2.55
N LEU A 18 16.14 -52.08 3.52
CA LEU A 18 16.00 -50.78 4.16
C LEU A 18 17.17 -50.49 5.13
N ALA A 19 17.63 -51.51 5.86
CA ALA A 19 18.83 -51.41 6.71
C ALA A 19 20.08 -51.12 5.87
N ASN A 20 20.27 -51.82 4.74
CA ASN A 20 21.39 -51.57 3.84
C ASN A 20 21.31 -50.18 3.19
N ALA A 21 20.12 -49.67 2.86
CA ALA A 21 19.95 -48.33 2.32
C ALA A 21 20.30 -47.22 3.33
N LEU A 22 20.04 -47.44 4.62
CA LEU A 22 20.42 -46.52 5.69
C LEU A 22 21.93 -46.55 5.96
N ASP A 23 22.56 -47.72 5.89
CA ASP A 23 24.02 -47.87 6.09
C ASP A 23 24.80 -47.20 4.94
N TYR A 24 24.32 -47.32 3.70
CA TYR A 24 24.83 -46.56 2.56
C TYR A 24 24.61 -45.04 2.72
N GLY A 25 23.46 -44.62 3.25
CA GLY A 25 23.15 -43.20 3.50
C GLY A 25 24.04 -42.55 4.55
N PHE A 26 24.44 -43.28 5.58
CA PHE A 26 25.33 -42.79 6.64
C PHE A 26 26.80 -42.72 6.21
N HIS A 27 27.27 -43.67 5.38
CA HIS A 27 28.64 -43.62 4.87
C HIS A 27 28.88 -42.43 3.92
N VAL A 28 27.87 -42.02 3.15
CA VAL A 28 27.95 -40.84 2.26
C VAL A 28 27.93 -39.52 3.05
N LEU A 29 27.35 -39.50 4.25
CA LEU A 29 27.27 -38.29 5.09
C LEU A 29 28.55 -38.00 5.90
N PHE A 30 29.46 -38.97 6.05
CA PHE A 30 30.67 -38.80 6.87
C PHE A 30 32.01 -39.09 6.17
N GLN A 31 32.02 -39.51 4.91
CA GLN A 31 33.22 -39.50 4.06
C GLN A 31 33.27 -38.25 3.17
N ASN A 32 33.41 -37.08 3.79
CA ASN A 32 34.11 -35.98 3.15
C ASN A 32 35.50 -35.90 3.79
N ASP A 33 36.42 -36.64 3.19
CA ASP A 33 37.83 -36.57 3.48
C ASP A 33 38.32 -35.12 3.45
N ASN A 34 39.08 -34.79 4.48
CA ASN A 34 39.85 -33.59 4.65
C ASN A 34 40.81 -33.36 3.47
N LYS A 35 40.30 -32.76 2.40
CA LYS A 35 41.08 -31.88 1.54
C LYS A 35 40.61 -30.46 1.83
N VAL A 36 41.31 -29.82 2.76
CA VAL A 36 41.36 -28.36 2.86
C VAL A 36 42.00 -27.83 1.58
N LYS A 37 41.25 -27.81 0.48
CA LYS A 37 41.41 -26.76 -0.51
C LYS A 37 41.01 -25.51 0.23
N ARG A 38 42.01 -24.66 0.51
CA ARG A 38 41.84 -23.26 0.90
C ARG A 38 40.84 -22.67 -0.10
N LYS A 39 39.54 -22.74 0.20
CA LYS A 39 38.55 -21.89 -0.44
C LYS A 39 39.04 -20.53 -0.02
N GLU A 40 39.64 -19.82 -0.98
CA GLU A 40 39.73 -18.37 -0.91
C GLU A 40 38.42 -17.92 -0.29
N THR A 41 38.50 -17.31 0.88
CA THR A 41 37.44 -16.48 1.40
C THR A 41 37.07 -15.59 0.25
N LYS A 42 36.02 -15.95 -0.50
CA LYS A 42 35.29 -15.00 -1.33
C LYS A 42 35.03 -13.91 -0.32
N LYS A 43 35.76 -12.78 -0.45
CA LYS A 43 35.42 -11.54 0.22
C LYS A 43 33.91 -11.48 0.04
N LEU A 44 33.17 -11.60 1.13
CA LEU A 44 31.75 -11.27 1.10
C LEU A 44 31.79 -9.84 0.58
N THR A 45 31.52 -9.67 -0.72
CA THR A 45 31.30 -8.34 -1.25
C THR A 45 30.24 -7.79 -0.33
N PRO A 46 30.49 -6.66 0.36
CA PRO A 46 29.50 -6.09 1.26
C PRO A 46 28.21 -6.06 0.46
N LYS A 47 27.17 -6.71 1.01
CA LYS A 47 25.86 -6.73 0.37
C LYS A 47 25.57 -5.28 0.02
N PRO A 48 25.32 -4.94 -1.26
CA PRO A 48 25.26 -3.55 -1.67
C PRO A 48 24.25 -2.86 -0.76
N GLU A 49 24.71 -1.83 -0.03
CA GLU A 49 23.87 -1.07 0.88
C GLU A 49 22.67 -0.58 0.09
N PHE A 50 21.47 -0.84 0.59
CA PHE A 50 20.26 -0.40 -0.07
C PHE A 50 20.23 1.12 -0.16
N GLN A 51 20.14 1.61 -1.39
CA GLN A 51 20.07 3.04 -1.66
C GLN A 51 18.60 3.46 -1.69
N ILE A 52 18.22 4.29 -0.71
CA ILE A 52 16.89 4.90 -0.67
C ILE A 52 16.76 5.82 -1.90
N PRO A 53 15.66 5.75 -2.66
CA PRO A 53 15.46 6.61 -3.81
C PRO A 53 15.50 8.08 -3.39
N LYS A 54 16.35 8.88 -4.07
CA LYS A 54 16.55 10.31 -3.75
C LYS A 54 15.43 11.21 -4.28
N LYS A 55 14.62 10.72 -5.22
CA LYS A 55 13.52 11.46 -5.84
C LYS A 55 12.25 10.63 -5.77
N GLY A 56 11.17 11.26 -5.33
CA GLY A 56 9.85 10.67 -5.29
C GLY A 56 9.11 10.77 -6.62
N PRO A 57 7.81 10.42 -6.60
CA PRO A 57 6.93 10.68 -7.72
C PRO A 57 7.04 12.14 -8.15
N GLN A 58 6.97 12.38 -9.47
CA GLN A 58 7.10 13.73 -10.02
C GLN A 58 5.87 14.57 -9.64
N THR A 59 5.94 15.25 -8.51
CA THR A 59 4.95 16.23 -8.09
C THR A 59 5.43 17.63 -8.47
N GLN A 60 4.56 18.47 -9.05
CA GLN A 60 4.87 19.87 -9.37
C GLN A 60 4.84 20.76 -8.11
N THR A 61 5.42 20.30 -7.00
CA THR A 61 5.31 20.92 -5.68
C THR A 61 6.68 21.30 -5.14
N THR A 62 6.73 22.39 -4.38
CA THR A 62 7.94 22.83 -3.67
C THR A 62 8.36 21.86 -2.57
N ASN A 63 7.40 21.11 -2.00
CA ASN A 63 7.67 20.04 -1.04
C ASN A 63 8.20 18.78 -1.77
N PRO A 64 9.43 18.33 -1.51
CA PRO A 64 10.01 17.15 -2.16
C PRO A 64 9.40 15.82 -1.69
N GLY A 65 8.59 15.83 -0.62
CA GLY A 65 8.07 14.63 0.02
C GLY A 65 9.15 13.87 0.79
N ARG A 66 8.73 12.91 1.62
CA ARG A 66 9.62 11.98 2.32
C ARG A 66 9.33 10.54 1.88
N PRO A 67 10.36 9.71 1.62
CA PRO A 67 10.15 8.28 1.46
C PRO A 67 9.61 7.69 2.78
N ILE A 68 8.77 6.67 2.67
CA ILE A 68 8.26 5.96 3.85
C ILE A 68 9.38 5.16 4.52
N ASP A 69 9.40 5.15 5.85
CA ASP A 69 10.29 4.31 6.65
C ASP A 69 9.63 2.96 6.99
N LEU A 70 10.46 1.93 7.19
CA LEU A 70 10.04 0.57 7.54
C LEU A 70 9.15 0.54 8.79
N LYS A 71 9.49 1.32 9.83
CA LYS A 71 8.70 1.39 11.06
C LYS A 71 7.29 1.93 10.78
N THR A 72 7.20 2.98 9.97
CA THR A 72 5.94 3.60 9.58
C THR A 72 5.11 2.67 8.70
N ALA A 73 5.73 1.97 7.74
CA ALA A 73 5.08 0.99 6.89
C ALA A 73 4.47 -0.17 7.69
N LYS A 74 5.20 -0.72 8.66
CA LYS A 74 4.69 -1.77 9.56
C LYS A 74 3.52 -1.28 10.40
N ALA A 75 3.63 -0.07 10.94
CA ALA A 75 2.56 0.53 11.74
C ALA A 75 1.30 0.76 10.90
N LEU A 76 1.42 1.31 9.68
CA LEU A 76 0.28 1.53 8.80
C LEU A 76 -0.48 0.24 8.51
N ARG A 77 0.25 -0.81 8.12
CA ARG A 77 -0.38 -2.12 7.91
C ARG A 77 -1.06 -2.63 9.17
N PHE A 78 -0.37 -2.59 10.30
CA PHE A 78 -0.95 -3.02 11.57
C PHE A 78 -2.26 -2.27 11.88
N PHE A 79 -2.31 -0.96 11.66
CA PHE A 79 -3.53 -0.16 11.89
C PHE A 79 -4.65 -0.48 10.90
N THR A 80 -4.35 -0.84 9.64
CA THR A 80 -5.38 -1.06 8.63
C THR A 80 -5.84 -2.50 8.49
N THR A 81 -4.95 -3.48 8.72
CA THR A 81 -5.23 -4.92 8.54
C THR A 81 -5.14 -5.72 9.84
N GLY A 82 -4.70 -5.10 10.94
CA GLY A 82 -4.47 -5.76 12.23
C GLY A 82 -3.13 -6.51 12.31
N LEU A 83 -2.43 -6.71 11.19
CA LEU A 83 -1.17 -7.47 11.14
C LEU A 83 -0.20 -6.87 10.13
N SER A 84 1.04 -6.61 10.55
CA SER A 84 2.07 -6.00 9.68
C SER A 84 2.53 -6.89 8.52
N SER A 85 2.36 -8.22 8.65
CA SER A 85 2.67 -9.22 7.62
C SER A 85 1.56 -9.40 6.58
N GLN A 86 0.31 -9.01 6.90
CA GLN A 86 -0.80 -9.13 5.97
C GLN A 86 -0.83 -7.96 4.98
N THR A 87 -1.25 -8.26 3.76
CA THR A 87 -1.39 -7.27 2.68
C THR A 87 -2.86 -7.17 2.28
N PHE A 88 -3.24 -6.04 1.68
CA PHE A 88 -4.60 -5.86 1.16
C PHE A 88 -4.96 -6.91 0.09
N THR A 89 -6.25 -7.23 -0.01
CA THR A 89 -6.76 -8.16 -1.04
C THR A 89 -6.57 -7.58 -2.45
N SER A 90 -6.67 -8.43 -3.48
CA SER A 90 -6.58 -8.01 -4.87
C SER A 90 -7.58 -6.91 -5.25
N ASP A 91 -8.74 -6.94 -4.61
CA ASP A 91 -9.86 -6.05 -4.85
C ASP A 91 -9.51 -4.62 -4.41
N TRP A 92 -8.94 -4.49 -3.21
CA TRP A 92 -8.43 -3.21 -2.72
C TRP A 92 -7.27 -2.68 -3.56
N LYS A 93 -6.39 -3.57 -4.05
CA LYS A 93 -5.24 -3.19 -4.90
C LYS A 93 -5.66 -2.68 -6.28
N LYS A 94 -6.81 -3.10 -6.80
CA LYS A 94 -7.36 -2.68 -8.10
C LYS A 94 -8.39 -1.55 -7.99
N PHE A 95 -8.80 -1.20 -6.78
CA PHE A 95 -9.84 -0.21 -6.55
C PHE A 95 -9.32 1.23 -6.75
N CYS A 96 -10.05 2.01 -7.55
CA CYS A 96 -9.82 3.44 -7.76
C CYS A 96 -11.14 4.21 -7.72
N PHE A 97 -11.07 5.51 -7.47
CA PHE A 97 -12.22 6.40 -7.42
C PHE A 97 -12.56 6.91 -8.81
N THR A 98 -13.50 6.24 -9.46
CA THR A 98 -14.05 6.65 -10.76
C THR A 98 -15.50 7.04 -10.62
N PHE A 99 -15.92 8.11 -11.28
CA PHE A 99 -17.34 8.46 -11.39
C PHE A 99 -18.02 7.61 -12.45
N ARG A 100 -19.35 7.49 -12.34
CA ARG A 100 -20.18 7.07 -13.46
C ARG A 100 -20.12 8.11 -14.58
N GLU A 101 -20.45 7.65 -15.79
CA GLU A 101 -20.43 8.51 -16.97
C GLU A 101 -21.31 9.77 -16.76
N PRO A 102 -20.86 10.96 -17.18
CA PRO A 102 -21.61 12.20 -17.01
C PRO A 102 -23.01 12.19 -17.63
N LYS A 103 -23.25 11.35 -18.64
CA LYS A 103 -24.54 11.19 -19.32
C LYS A 103 -25.43 10.09 -18.72
N SER A 104 -24.95 9.40 -17.68
CA SER A 104 -25.73 8.37 -16.99
C SER A 104 -26.84 9.00 -16.13
N SER A 105 -27.76 8.17 -15.62
CA SER A 105 -28.84 8.63 -14.74
C SER A 105 -28.35 9.13 -13.37
N ILE A 106 -27.15 8.75 -12.94
CA ILE A 106 -26.56 9.12 -11.66
C ILE A 106 -25.08 9.51 -11.80
N PRO A 107 -24.78 10.61 -12.50
CA PRO A 107 -23.41 11.02 -12.81
C PRO A 107 -22.66 11.53 -11.57
N TYR A 108 -23.35 11.93 -10.51
CA TYR A 108 -22.74 12.30 -9.23
C TYR A 108 -22.22 11.09 -8.43
N ALA A 109 -22.55 9.86 -8.84
CA ALA A 109 -22.20 8.67 -8.10
C ALA A 109 -20.80 8.15 -8.46
N LEU A 110 -20.02 7.83 -7.43
CA LEU A 110 -18.81 7.02 -7.58
C LEU A 110 -19.19 5.59 -7.96
N ASP A 111 -18.41 5.03 -8.87
CA ASP A 111 -18.52 3.64 -9.28
C ASP A 111 -18.08 2.73 -8.13
N ALA A 112 -19.01 1.90 -7.68
CA ALA A 112 -18.83 0.91 -6.63
C ALA A 112 -19.15 -0.52 -7.15
N THR A 113 -19.07 -0.72 -8.47
CA THR A 113 -19.35 -2.02 -9.10
C THR A 113 -18.25 -3.05 -8.84
N LEU A 114 -17.00 -2.61 -8.72
CA LEU A 114 -15.89 -3.50 -8.39
C LEU A 114 -15.95 -3.93 -6.92
N PRO A 115 -15.63 -5.21 -6.62
CA PRO A 115 -15.40 -5.62 -5.24
C PRO A 115 -14.25 -4.78 -4.69
N GLY A 116 -14.43 -4.20 -3.51
CA GLY A 116 -13.54 -3.17 -2.99
C GLY A 116 -14.05 -2.57 -1.68
N PRO A 117 -13.46 -1.46 -1.22
CA PRO A 117 -13.80 -0.84 0.05
C PRO A 117 -15.12 -0.07 -0.01
N ARG A 118 -16.26 -0.75 -0.17
CA ARG A 118 -17.58 -0.13 -0.38
C ARG A 118 -17.95 0.89 0.71
N ALA A 119 -17.62 0.61 1.97
CA ALA A 119 -17.81 1.55 3.06
C ALA A 119 -17.01 2.85 2.87
N LEU A 120 -15.74 2.74 2.45
CA LEU A 120 -14.90 3.91 2.14
C LEU A 120 -15.51 4.72 0.98
N VAL A 121 -16.00 4.05 -0.07
CA VAL A 121 -16.65 4.72 -1.20
C VAL A 121 -17.88 5.50 -0.75
N LEU A 122 -18.73 4.92 0.10
CA LEU A 122 -19.92 5.59 0.63
C LEU A 122 -19.57 6.81 1.50
N CYS A 123 -18.52 6.70 2.32
CA CYS A 123 -18.01 7.85 3.08
C CYS A 123 -17.59 8.98 2.14
N VAL A 124 -16.78 8.68 1.12
CA VAL A 124 -16.35 9.69 0.13
C VAL A 124 -17.54 10.25 -0.65
N GLN A 125 -18.47 9.39 -1.07
CA GLN A 125 -19.68 9.77 -1.82
C GLN A 125 -20.50 10.81 -1.05
N THR A 126 -20.59 10.68 0.27
CA THR A 126 -21.31 11.63 1.12
C THR A 126 -20.69 13.02 1.06
N TYR A 127 -19.36 13.11 1.09
CA TYR A 127 -18.66 14.39 0.94
C TYR A 127 -18.77 14.94 -0.48
N VAL A 128 -18.68 14.08 -1.51
CA VAL A 128 -18.91 14.49 -2.91
C VAL A 128 -20.30 15.10 -3.07
N MET A 129 -21.35 14.44 -2.55
CA MET A 129 -22.71 14.98 -2.59
C MET A 129 -22.83 16.27 -1.81
N LYS A 130 -22.19 16.39 -0.65
CA LYS A 130 -22.14 17.65 0.11
C LYS A 130 -21.62 18.79 -0.76
N HIS A 131 -20.53 18.58 -1.50
CA HIS A 131 -19.97 19.61 -2.36
C HIS A 131 -20.84 19.86 -3.61
N LEU A 132 -21.44 18.85 -4.22
CA LEU A 132 -22.29 19.04 -5.40
C LEU A 132 -23.63 19.72 -5.09
N LEU A 133 -24.18 19.50 -3.89
CA LEU A 133 -25.49 20.03 -3.48
C LEU A 133 -25.40 21.35 -2.71
N PHE A 134 -24.31 21.56 -1.95
CA PHE A 134 -24.20 22.68 -1.02
C PHE A 134 -22.92 23.51 -1.22
N SER A 135 -22.31 23.50 -2.41
CA SER A 135 -21.22 24.46 -2.69
C SER A 135 -21.76 25.87 -2.57
N ILE A 136 -21.19 26.67 -1.67
CA ILE A 136 -21.55 28.08 -1.49
C ILE A 136 -20.78 28.87 -2.56
N ASP A 137 -21.50 29.45 -3.52
CA ASP A 137 -20.92 30.47 -4.40
C ASP A 137 -20.79 31.76 -3.57
N ILE A 138 -19.57 32.11 -3.15
CA ILE A 138 -19.31 33.35 -2.38
C ILE A 138 -19.69 34.60 -3.20
N SER A 139 -19.82 34.47 -4.53
CA SER A 139 -20.21 35.55 -5.44
C SER A 139 -21.71 35.72 -5.65
N ASN A 140 -22.55 34.77 -5.26
CA ASN A 140 -24.01 34.84 -5.39
C ASN A 140 -24.65 34.63 -4.02
N ASP A 141 -25.42 35.62 -3.57
CA ASP A 141 -26.15 35.66 -2.29
C ASP A 141 -27.24 34.56 -2.14
N SER A 142 -27.22 33.54 -2.99
CA SER A 142 -28.08 32.37 -2.91
C SER A 142 -27.45 31.31 -2.00
N PHE A 143 -28.04 31.10 -0.83
CA PHE A 143 -27.66 30.07 0.16
C PHE A 143 -27.64 28.63 -0.39
N PHE A 144 -28.31 28.42 -1.53
CA PHE A 144 -28.19 27.23 -2.35
C PHE A 144 -27.35 27.59 -3.58
N GLY A 145 -26.04 27.28 -3.57
CA GLY A 145 -25.29 27.30 -4.83
C GLY A 145 -25.92 26.35 -5.83
N LYS A 146 -25.52 26.47 -7.11
CA LYS A 146 -26.11 25.70 -8.21
C LYS A 146 -25.99 24.19 -7.96
N ALA A 147 -26.95 23.61 -7.25
CA ALA A 147 -27.04 22.19 -7.03
C ALA A 147 -27.11 21.54 -8.42
N SER A 148 -26.06 20.84 -8.79
CA SER A 148 -25.96 20.20 -10.10
C SER A 148 -26.26 18.72 -9.91
N PRO A 149 -27.49 18.26 -10.18
CA PRO A 149 -27.82 16.84 -10.17
C PRO A 149 -27.13 16.08 -11.32
N THR A 150 -26.62 16.82 -12.31
CA THR A 150 -25.91 16.30 -13.49
C THR A 150 -24.54 16.97 -13.63
N PRO A 151 -23.59 16.72 -12.70
CA PRO A 151 -22.27 17.33 -12.78
C PRO A 151 -21.54 16.91 -14.06
N SER A 152 -20.91 17.88 -14.70
CA SER A 152 -19.91 17.68 -15.74
C SER A 152 -18.70 16.92 -15.20
N SER A 153 -17.87 16.38 -16.09
CA SER A 153 -16.61 15.71 -15.69
C SER A 153 -15.69 16.62 -14.87
N TYR A 154 -15.71 17.93 -15.13
CA TYR A 154 -14.95 18.93 -14.39
C TYR A 154 -15.49 19.12 -12.96
N GLU A 155 -16.81 19.21 -12.81
CA GLU A 155 -17.46 19.34 -11.51
C GLU A 155 -17.29 18.07 -10.66
N GLN A 156 -17.35 16.89 -11.27
CA GLN A 156 -17.04 15.61 -10.63
C GLN A 156 -15.62 15.61 -10.03
N GLU A 157 -14.61 15.97 -10.81
CA GLU A 157 -13.23 16.03 -10.34
C GLU A 157 -13.05 17.08 -9.23
N CYS A 158 -13.63 18.28 -9.39
CA CYS A 158 -13.60 19.31 -8.36
C CYS A 158 -14.23 18.82 -7.05
N ALA A 159 -15.41 18.21 -7.12
CA ALA A 159 -16.10 17.68 -5.95
C ALA A 159 -15.32 16.55 -5.26
N LEU A 160 -14.63 15.71 -6.02
CA LEU A 160 -13.77 14.65 -5.46
C LEU A 160 -12.55 15.24 -4.75
N VAL A 161 -11.90 16.23 -5.35
CA VAL A 161 -10.77 16.96 -4.73
C VAL A 161 -11.22 17.61 -3.43
N ASP A 162 -12.37 18.28 -3.44
CA ASP A 162 -12.93 18.92 -2.25
C ASP A 162 -13.30 17.91 -1.16
N ALA A 163 -13.94 16.80 -1.54
CA ALA A 163 -14.25 15.71 -0.62
C ALA A 163 -12.99 15.13 0.05
N PHE A 164 -11.94 14.87 -0.72
CA PHE A 164 -10.67 14.36 -0.21
C PHE A 164 -10.00 15.36 0.72
N THR A 165 -10.02 16.63 0.34
CA THR A 165 -9.46 17.72 1.15
C THR A 165 -10.19 17.80 2.49
N ASP A 166 -11.52 17.78 2.50
CA ASP A 166 -12.32 17.84 3.72
C ASP A 166 -12.10 16.61 4.62
N ILE A 167 -12.05 15.41 4.03
CA ILE A 167 -11.80 14.16 4.78
C ILE A 167 -10.43 14.17 5.45
N LEU A 168 -9.38 14.50 4.69
CA LEU A 168 -8.01 14.51 5.19
C LEU A 168 -7.78 15.64 6.19
N TYR A 169 -8.32 16.83 5.94
CA TYR A 169 -8.22 17.95 6.85
C TYR A 169 -8.96 17.67 8.16
N LYS A 170 -10.15 17.07 8.11
CA LYS A 170 -10.88 16.64 9.31
C LYS A 170 -10.09 15.58 10.08
N ALA A 171 -9.45 14.64 9.40
CA ALA A 171 -8.58 13.66 10.06
C ALA A 171 -7.40 14.34 10.77
N ALA A 172 -6.77 15.33 10.12
CA ALA A 172 -5.69 16.14 10.69
C ALA A 172 -6.09 16.91 11.94
N THR A 173 -7.23 17.58 11.91
CA THR A 173 -7.68 18.44 13.01
C THR A 173 -8.44 17.70 14.11
N THR A 174 -8.59 16.37 14.02
CA THR A 174 -9.36 15.59 15.00
C THR A 174 -8.74 15.63 16.41
N ARG A 175 -7.41 15.71 16.53
CA ARG A 175 -6.70 15.71 17.83
C ARG A 175 -6.08 17.07 18.21
N SER A 176 -5.83 17.93 17.24
CA SER A 176 -5.16 19.22 17.45
C SER A 176 -5.50 20.18 16.30
N ASP A 177 -5.77 21.45 16.63
CA ASP A 177 -6.03 22.49 15.63
C ASP A 177 -4.83 22.76 14.71
N ASN A 178 -3.63 22.37 15.14
CA ASN A 178 -2.38 22.48 14.37
C ASN A 178 -2.02 21.18 13.61
N GLY A 179 -2.99 20.27 13.44
CA GLY A 179 -2.79 19.02 12.70
C GLY A 179 -2.36 19.25 11.26
N GLN A 180 -1.43 18.42 10.78
CA GLN A 180 -0.95 18.48 9.40
C GLN A 180 -1.62 17.41 8.56
N VAL A 181 -1.96 17.76 7.31
CA VAL A 181 -2.47 16.79 6.35
C VAL A 181 -1.30 16.03 5.74
N THR A 182 -1.32 14.71 5.83
CA THR A 182 -0.34 13.84 5.14
C THR A 182 -1.00 13.09 4.00
N VAL A 183 -0.51 13.29 2.77
CA VAL A 183 -0.94 12.57 1.57
C VAL A 183 0.13 11.55 1.19
N ALA A 184 -0.26 10.29 1.07
CA ALA A 184 0.58 9.22 0.57
C ALA A 184 0.39 9.07 -0.95
N LEU A 185 1.50 9.03 -1.71
CA LEU A 185 1.53 8.76 -3.15
C LEU A 185 2.40 7.53 -3.44
N ALA A 186 2.06 6.79 -4.49
CA ALA A 186 2.83 5.62 -4.92
C ALA A 186 4.04 6.03 -5.78
N GLY A 187 5.23 5.63 -5.36
CA GLY A 187 6.46 5.73 -6.14
C GLY A 187 6.72 4.50 -7.02
N ILE A 188 7.83 4.55 -7.76
CA ILE A 188 8.27 3.46 -8.65
C ILE A 188 9.14 2.46 -7.89
N ASP A 189 10.08 2.99 -7.12
CA ASP A 189 11.11 2.22 -6.42
C ASP A 189 10.77 2.05 -4.93
N PRO A 190 11.15 0.92 -4.33
CA PRO A 190 11.03 0.72 -2.88
C PRO A 190 11.88 1.74 -2.12
N CYS A 191 11.37 2.19 -0.98
CA CYS A 191 11.97 3.19 -0.10
C CYS A 191 12.82 2.58 1.02
N PHE A 192 12.70 1.27 1.26
CA PHE A 192 13.46 0.53 2.28
C PHE A 192 13.67 -0.94 1.88
N GLU A 193 14.60 -1.63 2.56
CA GLU A 193 14.83 -3.06 2.36
C GLU A 193 13.67 -3.92 2.89
N THR A 194 13.12 -4.77 2.02
CA THR A 194 12.02 -5.68 2.37
C THR A 194 12.50 -7.07 2.83
N TYR A 195 13.77 -7.42 2.60
CA TYR A 195 14.28 -8.77 2.88
C TYR A 195 14.14 -9.18 4.35
N GLY A 196 13.24 -10.13 4.62
CA GLY A 196 13.05 -10.77 5.94
C GLY A 196 12.33 -9.92 6.99
N GLN A 197 12.30 -8.60 6.83
CA GLN A 197 11.70 -7.70 7.81
C GLN A 197 10.29 -7.23 7.42
N PHE A 198 9.93 -7.28 6.13
CA PHE A 198 8.64 -6.81 5.64
C PHE A 198 8.21 -7.59 4.39
N VAL A 199 6.99 -8.13 4.41
CA VAL A 199 6.44 -8.80 3.23
C VAL A 199 6.06 -7.72 2.21
N ALA A 200 6.89 -7.51 1.18
CA ALA A 200 6.62 -6.54 0.12
C ALA A 200 5.26 -6.80 -0.53
N ASP A 201 4.42 -5.76 -0.71
CA ASP A 201 3.13 -5.89 -1.43
C ASP A 201 3.14 -5.20 -2.80
N GLY A 202 4.29 -4.64 -3.22
CA GLY A 202 4.44 -3.89 -4.45
C GLY A 202 4.00 -2.43 -4.34
N PHE A 203 3.60 -1.98 -3.15
CA PHE A 203 2.92 -0.71 -2.96
C PHE A 203 3.37 0.04 -1.70
N THR A 204 3.16 -0.54 -0.52
CA THR A 204 3.44 0.09 0.78
C THR A 204 4.91 0.45 0.90
N GLU A 205 5.83 -0.39 0.43
CA GLU A 205 7.26 -0.10 0.44
C GLU A 205 7.67 1.02 -0.52
N LYS A 206 6.80 1.42 -1.45
CA LYS A 206 7.08 2.43 -2.48
C LYS A 206 6.45 3.78 -2.17
N LEU A 207 5.89 3.96 -0.97
CA LEU A 207 5.12 5.16 -0.64
C LEU A 207 6.01 6.37 -0.37
N TRP A 208 5.53 7.50 -0.88
CA TRP A 208 6.06 8.82 -0.59
C TRP A 208 5.01 9.63 0.16
N LEU A 209 5.43 10.24 1.26
CA LEU A 209 4.56 10.99 2.16
C LEU A 209 4.82 12.47 1.99
N TYR A 210 3.76 13.22 1.69
CA TYR A 210 3.80 14.67 1.58
C TYR A 210 2.99 15.24 2.72
N THR A 211 3.53 16.21 3.44
CA THR A 211 2.86 16.82 4.60
C THR A 211 2.62 18.30 4.34
N MET A 212 1.41 18.77 4.62
CA MET A 212 0.95 20.12 4.37
C MET A 212 0.29 20.67 5.64
N SER A 213 0.58 21.91 5.99
CA SER A 213 0.01 22.56 7.18
C SER A 213 -1.30 23.27 6.88
N SER A 214 -1.56 23.63 5.61
CA SER A 214 -2.75 24.38 5.20
C SER A 214 -3.72 23.53 4.39
N LYS A 215 -5.01 23.66 4.68
CA LYS A 215 -6.10 23.05 3.89
C LYS A 215 -6.03 23.46 2.41
N GLN A 216 -5.71 24.71 2.12
CA GLN A 216 -5.62 25.22 0.75
C GLN A 216 -4.42 24.61 0.00
N GLU A 217 -3.31 24.42 0.69
CA GLU A 217 -2.13 23.76 0.13
C GLU A 217 -2.44 22.29 -0.16
N ALA A 218 -3.08 21.59 0.78
CA ALA A 218 -3.56 20.23 0.59
C ALA A 218 -4.51 20.11 -0.59
N LYS A 219 -5.50 21.01 -0.74
CA LYS A 219 -6.41 21.04 -1.89
C LYS A 219 -5.66 21.15 -3.21
N LYS A 220 -4.72 22.10 -3.32
CA LYS A 220 -3.90 22.28 -4.52
C LYS A 220 -3.02 21.05 -4.80
N PHE A 221 -2.47 20.42 -3.76
CA PHE A 221 -1.68 19.21 -3.89
C PHE A 221 -2.51 18.02 -4.38
N ILE A 222 -3.68 17.78 -3.78
CA ILE A 222 -4.60 16.70 -4.15
C ILE A 222 -5.09 16.89 -5.58
N ARG A 223 -5.47 18.11 -5.98
CA ARG A 223 -5.92 18.40 -7.35
C ARG A 223 -4.88 18.01 -8.40
N ARG A 224 -3.61 18.36 -8.19
CA ARG A 224 -2.53 18.04 -9.13
C ARG A 224 -2.24 16.53 -9.22
N ASN A 225 -2.51 15.81 -8.13
CA ASN A 225 -2.16 14.40 -7.99
C ASN A 225 -3.39 13.47 -7.97
N ILE A 226 -4.57 13.96 -8.38
CA ILE A 226 -5.83 13.20 -8.29
C ILE A 226 -5.80 11.91 -9.12
N HIS A 227 -5.01 11.88 -10.19
CA HIS A 227 -4.81 10.69 -11.02
C HIS A 227 -4.24 9.49 -10.24
N TYR A 228 -3.52 9.71 -9.13
CA TYR A 228 -3.06 8.64 -8.25
C TYR A 228 -4.20 7.91 -7.54
N VAL A 229 -5.39 8.48 -7.43
CA VAL A 229 -6.52 7.83 -6.75
C VAL A 229 -7.64 7.43 -7.71
N SER A 230 -7.67 8.02 -8.91
CA SER A 230 -8.72 7.80 -9.91
C SER A 230 -8.29 6.96 -11.13
N SER A 231 -7.00 6.66 -11.28
CA SER A 231 -6.53 5.82 -12.39
C SER A 231 -6.80 4.33 -12.16
N LYS A 232 -7.25 3.61 -13.20
CA LYS A 232 -7.62 2.17 -13.17
C LYS A 232 -6.54 1.21 -12.66
N LYS A 233 -5.27 1.61 -12.68
CA LYS A 233 -4.13 0.81 -12.21
C LYS A 233 -3.64 1.20 -10.82
N SER A 234 -4.31 2.16 -10.18
CA SER A 234 -3.87 2.69 -8.91
C SER A 234 -4.73 2.18 -7.75
N PRO A 235 -4.13 1.80 -6.61
CA PRO A 235 -4.85 1.40 -5.41
C PRO A 235 -5.36 2.63 -4.64
N GLY A 236 -6.26 3.41 -5.25
CA GLY A 236 -6.75 4.68 -4.74
C GLY A 236 -7.40 4.57 -3.35
N GLY A 237 -8.10 3.48 -3.07
CA GLY A 237 -8.70 3.23 -1.77
C GLY A 237 -7.66 3.07 -0.65
N ILE A 238 -6.57 2.36 -0.94
CA ILE A 238 -5.48 2.16 0.02
C ILE A 238 -4.73 3.49 0.24
N LEU A 239 -4.46 4.25 -0.83
CA LEU A 239 -3.81 5.57 -0.74
C LEU A 239 -4.60 6.54 0.14
N LEU A 240 -5.93 6.61 -0.05
CA LEU A 240 -6.78 7.44 0.79
C LEU A 240 -6.76 6.96 2.24
N LEU A 241 -6.90 5.65 2.48
CA LEU A 241 -6.92 5.09 3.83
C LEU A 241 -5.61 5.38 4.58
N TYR A 242 -4.45 5.15 3.95
CA TYR A 242 -3.16 5.48 4.55
C TYR A 242 -2.99 6.98 4.79
N SER A 243 -3.43 7.83 3.86
CA SER A 243 -3.38 9.29 4.03
C SER A 243 -4.22 9.74 5.23
N VAL A 244 -5.39 9.17 5.43
CA VAL A 244 -6.24 9.43 6.60
C VAL A 244 -5.56 8.98 7.89
N VAL A 245 -5.01 7.77 7.94
CA VAL A 245 -4.32 7.25 9.13
C VAL A 245 -3.10 8.10 9.49
N LEU A 246 -2.32 8.53 8.49
CA LEU A 246 -1.12 9.36 8.70
C LEU A 246 -1.45 10.79 9.12
N SER A 247 -2.62 11.30 8.74
CA SER A 247 -3.04 12.65 9.12
C SER A 247 -3.55 12.71 10.57
N ARG A 248 -4.00 11.60 11.17
CA ARG A 248 -4.55 11.56 12.54
C ARG A 248 -3.51 11.57 13.65
#